data_AF-A0A101HFY8-F1
#
_entry.id   AF-A0A101HFY8-F1
#
_cell.length_a   1.000
_cell.length_b   1.000
_cell.length_c   1.000
_cell.angle_alpha   90.00
_cell.angle_beta   90.00
_cell.angle_gamma   90.00
#
_symmetry.space_group_name_H-M   'P 1'
#
loop_
_entity.id
_entity.type
_entity.pdbx_description
1 polymer ?
#
loop_
_entity_poly.entity_id
_entity_poly.type
_entity_poly.pdbx_seq_one_letter_code
_entity_poly.pdbx_strand_id
1 'polypeptide(L)'
;MLEKIFKLKDHQTTVRTEIVAGIITFLTMSYILVVNPNILSASGMDKSALFTATALASVLGTLFMAFIPNLPVAQAPGMGLNSFFAFSVVLGLGYSWQMALTAVFIEGIIFVLLTFFNVREMIVKSIPATIKNAIPVGIGLFITFLGLQNGGIIVRDENTMLTLGEMGNPHVWVAFLGLFVTGVLYYKQVHGAFLIGIVAATLFALAMGLVEMPQNGIVALPPDISPIFMKFEWHNIFTLDMLIVVFTFLFVNLFDTIGTLLGVASKIGITDKSGSFPQIKKALFADALGTTFGAMLGTSTVTSYVESASGVAVGGRTGLTALSTAVMFLLALFLAPLFLMVPAAATAPALI
;
A
#
# COMPACT_ATOMS: atom_id res chain seq x y z
N MET A 1 19.16 -8.14 23.90
CA MET A 1 19.32 -7.53 22.56
C MET A 1 18.11 -6.68 22.20
N LEU A 2 16.89 -7.24 22.19
CA LEU A 2 15.64 -6.51 21.88
C LEU A 2 15.45 -5.22 22.71
N GLU A 3 15.72 -5.27 24.02
CA GLU A 3 15.61 -4.07 24.87
C GLU A 3 16.56 -2.94 24.47
N LYS A 4 17.79 -3.27 24.00
CA LYS A 4 18.76 -2.27 23.57
C LYS A 4 18.36 -1.57 22.27
N ILE A 5 17.61 -2.27 21.41
CA ILE A 5 17.22 -1.79 20.08
C ILE A 5 15.87 -1.06 20.15
N PHE A 6 14.85 -1.73 20.71
CA PHE A 6 13.46 -1.26 20.67
C PHE A 6 13.01 -0.55 21.95
N LYS A 7 13.79 -0.64 23.04
CA LYS A 7 13.53 0.03 24.33
C LYS A 7 12.11 -0.25 24.84
N LEU A 8 11.76 -1.52 24.98
CA LEU A 8 10.38 -1.95 25.26
C LEU A 8 9.89 -1.43 26.62
N LYS A 9 10.78 -1.33 27.62
CA LYS A 9 10.44 -0.78 28.94
C LYS A 9 10.12 0.72 28.86
N ASP A 10 10.90 1.47 28.10
CA ASP A 10 10.69 2.92 27.90
C ASP A 10 9.34 3.19 27.22
N HIS A 11 8.90 2.27 26.36
CA HIS A 11 7.62 2.34 25.64
C HIS A 11 6.47 1.59 26.34
N GLN A 12 6.68 1.10 27.57
CA GLN A 12 5.67 0.40 28.38
C GLN A 12 4.97 -0.76 27.66
N THR A 13 5.74 -1.54 26.88
CA THR A 13 5.22 -2.66 26.07
C THR A 13 5.95 -3.97 26.38
N THR A 14 5.44 -5.08 25.84
CA THR A 14 6.05 -6.42 25.97
C THR A 14 6.27 -7.05 24.60
N VAL A 15 7.21 -7.99 24.52
CA VAL A 15 7.48 -8.75 23.28
C VAL A 15 6.20 -9.41 22.75
N ARG A 16 5.38 -9.98 23.64
CA ARG A 16 4.12 -10.62 23.26
C ARG A 16 3.15 -9.60 22.64
N THR A 17 3.02 -8.43 23.25
CA THR A 17 2.16 -7.35 22.75
C THR A 17 2.60 -6.89 21.37
N GLU A 18 3.90 -6.66 21.16
CA GLU A 18 4.44 -6.21 19.87
C GLU A 18 4.26 -7.25 18.76
N ILE A 19 4.45 -8.55 19.05
CA ILE A 19 4.22 -9.61 18.05
C ILE A 19 2.75 -9.69 17.65
N VAL A 20 1.84 -9.67 18.63
CA VAL A 20 0.39 -9.69 18.36
C VAL A 20 -0.02 -8.44 17.58
N ALA A 21 0.49 -7.26 17.96
CA ALA A 21 0.27 -6.03 17.23
C ALA A 21 0.75 -6.12 15.79
N GLY A 22 1.93 -6.70 15.54
CA GLY A 22 2.46 -6.86 14.19
C GLY A 22 1.65 -7.84 13.33
N ILE A 23 1.16 -8.93 13.92
CA ILE A 23 0.24 -9.87 13.23
C ILE A 23 -1.06 -9.15 12.86
N ILE A 24 -1.63 -8.36 13.78
CA ILE A 24 -2.85 -7.60 13.52
C ILE A 24 -2.63 -6.57 12.41
N THR A 25 -1.54 -5.80 12.48
CA THR A 25 -1.15 -4.85 11.42
C THR A 25 -1.03 -5.57 10.08
N PHE A 26 -0.32 -6.69 10.01
CA PHE A 26 -0.20 -7.51 8.80
C PHE A 26 -1.58 -7.93 8.27
N LEU A 27 -2.45 -8.49 9.12
CA LEU A 27 -3.79 -8.92 8.71
C LEU A 27 -4.59 -7.77 8.11
N THR A 28 -4.49 -6.57 8.69
CA THR A 28 -5.20 -5.39 8.19
C THR A 28 -4.66 -4.86 6.86
N MET A 29 -3.38 -5.01 6.57
CA MET A 29 -2.77 -4.51 5.32
C MET A 29 -2.48 -5.58 4.27
N SER A 30 -2.62 -6.86 4.60
CA SER A 30 -2.27 -8.00 3.74
C SER A 30 -2.99 -8.02 2.40
N TYR A 31 -4.13 -7.32 2.28
CA TYR A 31 -4.83 -7.14 1.01
C TYR A 31 -3.94 -6.52 -0.07
N ILE A 32 -2.90 -5.75 0.30
CA ILE A 32 -2.00 -5.12 -0.65
C ILE A 32 -1.26 -6.13 -1.53
N LEU A 33 -1.03 -7.33 -1.02
CA LEU A 33 -0.41 -8.43 -1.74
C LEU A 33 -1.24 -8.89 -2.95
N VAL A 34 -2.54 -8.61 -2.94
CA VAL A 34 -3.43 -8.88 -4.09
C VAL A 34 -3.67 -7.62 -4.89
N VAL A 35 -3.99 -6.54 -4.18
CA VAL A 35 -4.48 -5.30 -4.78
C VAL A 35 -3.40 -4.61 -5.61
N ASN A 36 -2.17 -4.50 -5.09
CA ASN A 36 -1.10 -3.83 -5.82
C ASN A 36 -0.71 -4.57 -7.11
N PRO A 37 -0.52 -5.92 -7.11
CA PRO A 37 -0.32 -6.65 -8.36
C PRO A 37 -1.48 -6.52 -9.35
N ASN A 38 -2.73 -6.57 -8.88
CA ASN A 38 -3.90 -6.38 -9.75
C ASN A 38 -3.87 -5.00 -10.44
N ILE A 39 -3.60 -3.94 -9.69
CA ILE A 39 -3.54 -2.56 -10.22
C ILE A 39 -2.38 -2.39 -11.19
N LEU A 40 -1.15 -2.71 -10.77
CA LEU A 40 0.04 -2.48 -11.59
C LEU A 40 0.10 -3.41 -12.81
N SER A 41 -0.49 -4.61 -12.75
CA SER A 41 -0.56 -5.49 -13.92
C SER A 41 -1.41 -4.91 -15.06
N ALA A 42 -2.35 -4.00 -14.77
CA ALA A 42 -3.12 -3.29 -15.79
C ALA A 42 -2.24 -2.40 -16.69
N SER A 43 -1.05 -2.02 -16.22
CA SER A 43 -0.07 -1.26 -17.00
C SER A 43 0.84 -2.14 -17.89
N GLY A 44 0.58 -3.46 -17.95
CA GLY A 44 1.36 -4.43 -18.72
C GLY A 44 2.54 -5.05 -17.96
N MET A 45 2.64 -4.84 -16.64
CA MET A 45 3.67 -5.44 -15.79
C MET A 45 3.31 -6.88 -15.40
N ASP A 46 4.33 -7.73 -15.18
CA ASP A 46 4.10 -9.12 -14.78
C ASP A 46 3.48 -9.21 -13.37
N LYS A 47 2.26 -9.75 -13.28
CA LYS A 47 1.49 -9.83 -12.04
C LYS A 47 2.19 -10.68 -10.96
N SER A 48 2.87 -11.75 -11.35
CA SER A 48 3.52 -12.66 -10.39
C SER A 48 4.78 -12.01 -9.82
N ALA A 49 5.58 -11.36 -10.67
CA ALA A 49 6.73 -10.57 -10.27
C ALA A 49 6.32 -9.41 -9.35
N LEU A 50 5.20 -8.74 -9.67
CA LEU A 50 4.64 -7.66 -8.85
C LEU A 50 4.24 -8.12 -7.45
N PHE A 51 3.72 -9.33 -7.29
CA PHE A 51 3.45 -9.91 -5.96
C PHE A 51 4.74 -9.99 -5.13
N THR A 52 5.80 -10.56 -5.70
CA THR A 52 7.11 -10.66 -5.05
C THR A 52 7.69 -9.29 -4.74
N ALA A 53 7.64 -8.35 -5.69
CA ALA A 53 8.12 -6.98 -5.51
C ALA A 53 7.35 -6.25 -4.40
N THR A 54 6.02 -6.40 -4.36
CA THR A 54 5.16 -5.80 -3.32
C THR A 54 5.55 -6.30 -1.94
N ALA A 55 5.67 -7.61 -1.78
CA ALA A 55 6.05 -8.20 -0.49
C ALA A 55 7.45 -7.79 -0.06
N LEU A 56 8.45 -7.90 -0.94
CA LEU A 56 9.84 -7.53 -0.63
C LEU A 56 10.00 -6.03 -0.35
N ALA A 57 9.34 -5.17 -1.10
CA ALA A 57 9.35 -3.73 -0.87
C ALA A 57 8.69 -3.38 0.47
N SER A 58 7.58 -4.05 0.81
CA SER A 58 6.92 -3.90 2.10
C SER A 58 7.81 -4.38 3.25
N VAL A 59 8.52 -5.48 3.08
CA VAL A 59 9.54 -5.96 4.04
C VAL A 59 10.61 -4.89 4.23
N LEU A 60 11.27 -4.43 3.16
CA LEU A 60 12.36 -3.47 3.28
C LEU A 60 11.93 -2.14 3.90
N GLY A 61 10.84 -1.54 3.41
CA GLY A 61 10.30 -0.30 3.96
C GLY A 61 9.93 -0.44 5.44
N THR A 62 9.25 -1.54 5.80
CA THR A 62 8.88 -1.81 7.18
C THR A 62 10.10 -2.05 8.07
N LEU A 63 11.15 -2.72 7.59
CA LEU A 63 12.40 -2.89 8.34
C LEU A 63 13.13 -1.55 8.55
N PHE A 64 13.15 -0.66 7.55
CA PHE A 64 13.68 0.68 7.74
C PHE A 64 12.92 1.43 8.84
N MET A 65 11.59 1.32 8.86
CA MET A 65 10.75 1.92 9.90
C MET A 65 10.97 1.26 11.28
N ALA A 66 11.23 -0.05 11.32
CA ALA A 66 11.52 -0.78 12.55
C ALA A 66 12.84 -0.35 13.19
N PHE A 67 13.90 -0.17 12.39
CA PHE A 67 15.26 0.04 12.93
C PHE A 67 15.72 1.50 12.95
N ILE A 68 15.24 2.35 12.05
CA ILE A 68 15.71 3.75 11.95
C ILE A 68 14.97 4.64 12.97
N PRO A 69 13.65 4.80 12.91
CA PRO A 69 12.90 5.58 13.90
C PRO A 69 12.39 4.76 15.09
N ASN A 70 12.42 3.42 15.04
CA ASN A 70 11.82 2.55 16.07
C ASN A 70 10.31 2.83 16.26
N LEU A 71 9.54 2.79 15.18
CA LEU A 71 8.10 3.07 15.21
C LEU A 71 7.26 1.84 14.82
N PRO A 72 6.05 1.68 15.40
CA PRO A 72 5.13 0.60 15.09
C PRO A 72 4.35 0.87 13.79
N VAL A 73 5.04 1.33 12.75
CA VAL A 73 4.45 1.70 11.46
C VAL A 73 4.96 0.72 10.41
N ALA A 74 4.04 0.07 9.71
CA ALA A 74 4.34 -0.74 8.56
C ALA A 74 4.31 0.10 7.27
N GLN A 75 5.08 -0.34 6.28
CA GLN A 75 5.14 0.28 4.98
C GLN A 75 4.84 -0.71 3.88
N ALA A 76 4.15 -0.25 2.84
CA ALA A 76 3.84 -1.00 1.63
C ALA A 76 3.54 -0.01 0.48
N PRO A 77 3.38 -0.48 -0.78
CA PRO A 77 3.04 0.40 -1.90
C PRO A 77 1.76 1.20 -1.66
N GLY A 78 1.79 2.53 -1.77
CA GLY A 78 0.64 3.39 -1.45
C GLY A 78 -0.53 3.21 -2.42
N MET A 79 -1.75 3.11 -1.88
CA MET A 79 -2.97 2.84 -2.68
C MET A 79 -3.36 3.99 -3.62
N GLY A 80 -3.09 5.25 -3.25
CA GLY A 80 -3.26 6.37 -4.19
C GLY A 80 -2.17 6.37 -5.27
N LEU A 81 -0.96 6.02 -4.88
CA LEU A 81 0.24 6.10 -5.71
C LEU A 81 0.30 4.99 -6.76
N ASN A 82 -0.11 3.77 -6.42
CA ASN A 82 -0.20 2.67 -7.39
C ASN A 82 -1.30 2.91 -8.44
N SER A 83 -2.43 3.49 -8.03
CA SER A 83 -3.54 3.83 -8.91
C SER A 83 -3.15 4.96 -9.86
N PHE A 84 -2.50 6.00 -9.34
CA PHE A 84 -1.93 7.08 -10.16
C PHE A 84 -0.89 6.55 -11.15
N PHE A 85 0.00 5.66 -10.72
CA PHE A 85 0.98 5.01 -11.58
C PHE A 85 0.32 4.29 -12.77
N ALA A 86 -0.58 3.33 -12.49
CA ALA A 86 -1.13 2.47 -13.53
C ALA A 86 -2.12 3.22 -14.42
N PHE A 87 -3.08 3.93 -13.82
CA PHE A 87 -4.22 4.45 -14.55
C PHE A 87 -4.01 5.86 -15.06
N SER A 88 -3.29 6.72 -14.33
CA SER A 88 -3.05 8.10 -14.77
C SER A 88 -1.81 8.19 -15.65
N VAL A 89 -0.65 7.71 -15.18
CA VAL A 89 0.62 7.87 -15.91
C VAL A 89 0.71 6.91 -17.09
N VAL A 90 0.51 5.61 -16.88
CA VAL A 90 0.71 4.63 -17.96
C VAL A 90 -0.49 4.61 -18.91
N LEU A 91 -1.69 4.36 -18.40
CA LEU A 91 -2.87 4.21 -19.25
C LEU A 91 -3.47 5.56 -19.70
N GLY A 92 -3.48 6.56 -18.82
CA GLY A 92 -4.09 7.86 -19.10
C GLY A 92 -3.23 8.75 -20.00
N LEU A 93 -1.95 8.90 -19.67
CA LEU A 93 -1.00 9.72 -20.44
C LEU A 93 -0.27 8.93 -21.54
N GLY A 94 -0.36 7.59 -21.53
CA GLY A 94 0.23 6.74 -22.57
C GLY A 94 1.73 6.49 -22.42
N TYR A 95 2.31 6.77 -21.25
CA TYR A 95 3.74 6.53 -21.00
C TYR A 95 4.05 5.07 -20.68
N SER A 96 5.31 4.67 -20.84
CA SER A 96 5.76 3.34 -20.44
C SER A 96 5.74 3.19 -18.91
N TRP A 97 5.46 1.98 -18.41
CA TRP A 97 5.57 1.72 -16.97
C TRP A 97 7.01 1.83 -16.48
N GLN A 98 8.00 1.64 -17.36
CA GLN A 98 9.42 1.86 -17.06
C GLN A 98 9.71 3.34 -16.80
N MET A 99 9.12 4.27 -17.57
CA MET A 99 9.22 5.70 -17.32
C MET A 99 8.57 6.06 -15.97
N ALA A 100 7.36 5.55 -15.71
CA ALA A 100 6.70 5.75 -14.43
C ALA A 100 7.52 5.20 -13.25
N LEU A 101 8.15 4.03 -13.42
CA LEU A 101 9.04 3.42 -12.42
C LEU A 101 10.30 4.26 -12.18
N THR A 102 10.90 4.80 -13.24
CA THR A 102 12.00 5.77 -13.12
C THR A 102 11.55 7.02 -12.35
N ALA A 103 10.34 7.53 -12.59
CA ALA A 103 9.82 8.68 -11.87
C ALA A 103 9.71 8.42 -10.36
N VAL A 104 9.20 7.24 -9.96
CA VAL A 104 9.15 6.81 -8.54
C VAL A 104 10.55 6.65 -7.94
N PHE A 105 11.52 6.15 -8.71
CA PHE A 105 12.90 6.06 -8.24
C PHE A 105 13.54 7.43 -8.00
N ILE A 106 13.35 8.37 -8.94
CA ILE A 106 13.81 9.76 -8.81
C ILE A 106 13.11 10.44 -7.63
N GLU A 107 11.80 10.24 -7.46
CA GLU A 107 11.02 10.70 -6.32
C GLU A 107 11.66 10.26 -4.99
N GLY A 108 11.98 8.96 -4.86
CA GLY A 108 12.67 8.42 -3.69
C GLY A 108 14.01 9.10 -3.40
N ILE A 109 14.85 9.28 -4.43
CA ILE A 109 16.13 9.99 -4.31
C ILE A 109 15.93 11.44 -3.87
N ILE A 110 14.99 12.15 -4.49
CA ILE A 110 14.67 13.54 -4.15
C ILE A 110 14.22 13.60 -2.69
N PHE A 111 13.39 12.67 -2.20
CA PHE A 111 12.98 12.66 -0.81
C PHE A 111 14.10 12.34 0.16
N VAL A 112 15.02 11.45 -0.19
CA VAL A 112 16.24 11.21 0.58
C VAL A 112 16.99 12.53 0.74
N LEU A 113 17.24 13.25 -0.37
CA LEU A 113 17.93 14.55 -0.37
C LEU A 113 17.17 15.62 0.43
N LEU A 114 15.87 15.81 0.19
CA LEU A 114 15.05 16.80 0.90
C LEU A 114 14.99 16.52 2.40
N THR A 115 15.02 15.26 2.81
CA THR A 115 15.05 14.87 4.22
C THR A 115 16.41 15.19 4.85
N PHE A 116 17.52 15.03 4.12
CA PHE A 116 18.84 15.48 4.58
C PHE A 116 18.87 17.00 4.84
N PHE A 117 18.29 17.80 3.94
CA PHE A 117 18.25 19.27 4.04
C PHE A 117 17.11 19.82 4.93
N ASN A 118 16.35 18.96 5.64
CA ASN A 118 15.19 19.33 6.47
C ASN A 118 14.05 20.08 5.73
N VAL A 119 14.04 20.06 4.40
CA VAL A 119 13.05 20.79 3.59
C VAL A 119 11.68 20.12 3.67
N ARG A 120 11.63 18.77 3.79
CA ARG A 120 10.38 18.01 3.84
C ARG A 120 9.48 18.47 4.99
N GLU A 121 10.03 18.67 6.19
CA GLU A 121 9.30 19.17 7.36
C GLU A 121 8.77 20.60 7.18
N MET A 122 9.57 21.48 6.56
CA MET A 122 9.17 22.86 6.30
C MET A 122 8.00 22.93 5.30
N ILE A 123 8.03 22.11 4.25
CA ILE A 123 6.94 22.01 3.28
C ILE A 123 5.64 21.62 4.01
N VAL A 124 5.70 20.65 4.93
CA VAL A 124 4.53 20.22 5.72
C VAL A 124 3.92 21.39 6.49
N LYS A 125 4.74 22.17 7.18
CA LYS A 125 4.27 23.27 8.03
C LYS A 125 3.65 24.41 7.23
N SER A 126 4.09 24.60 5.98
CA SER A 126 3.61 25.66 5.10
C SER A 126 2.27 25.35 4.41
N ILE A 127 1.84 24.08 4.35
CA ILE A 127 0.62 23.72 3.61
C ILE A 127 -0.64 23.92 4.48
N PRO A 128 -1.64 24.68 4.00
CA PRO A 128 -2.90 24.88 4.70
C PRO A 128 -3.62 23.57 5.01
N ALA A 129 -4.30 23.50 6.15
CA ALA A 129 -5.09 22.33 6.55
C ALA A 129 -6.14 21.95 5.50
N THR A 130 -6.72 22.93 4.80
CA THR A 130 -7.70 22.70 3.73
C THR A 130 -7.17 21.82 2.60
N ILE A 131 -5.93 22.05 2.14
CA ILE A 131 -5.31 21.24 1.07
C ILE A 131 -4.97 19.84 1.60
N LYS A 132 -4.45 19.75 2.83
CA LYS A 132 -4.18 18.47 3.49
C LYS A 132 -5.43 17.60 3.62
N ASN A 133 -6.59 18.21 3.84
CA ASN A 133 -7.86 17.49 3.96
C ASN A 133 -8.48 17.16 2.59
N ALA A 134 -8.31 18.02 1.57
CA ALA A 134 -8.91 17.82 0.25
C ALA A 134 -8.25 16.68 -0.55
N ILE A 135 -6.92 16.54 -0.48
CA ILE A 135 -6.17 15.55 -1.27
C ILE A 135 -6.60 14.10 -0.95
N PRO A 136 -6.66 13.65 0.33
CA PRO A 136 -7.13 12.31 0.65
C PRO A 136 -8.56 12.04 0.19
N VAL A 137 -9.45 13.03 0.24
CA VAL A 137 -10.84 12.89 -0.23
C VAL A 137 -10.88 12.64 -1.74
N GLY A 138 -10.13 13.41 -2.53
CA GLY A 138 -10.05 13.23 -3.98
C GLY A 138 -9.47 11.88 -4.38
N ILE A 139 -8.39 11.45 -3.72
CA ILE A 139 -7.77 10.14 -3.94
C ILE A 139 -8.73 9.02 -3.54
N GLY A 140 -9.41 9.14 -2.40
CA GLY A 140 -10.40 8.17 -1.93
C GLY A 140 -11.53 7.98 -2.93
N LEU A 141 -12.14 9.06 -3.40
CA LEU A 141 -13.20 8.99 -4.43
C LEU A 141 -12.73 8.33 -5.73
N PHE A 142 -11.48 8.57 -6.13
CA PHE A 142 -10.89 7.93 -7.31
C PHE A 142 -10.64 6.43 -7.09
N ILE A 143 -10.15 6.02 -5.92
CA ILE A 143 -9.96 4.60 -5.59
C ILE A 143 -11.31 3.88 -5.49
N THR A 144 -12.33 4.51 -4.88
CA THR A 144 -13.70 3.97 -4.84
C THR A 144 -14.24 3.77 -6.25
N PHE A 145 -14.02 4.75 -7.14
CA PHE A 145 -14.39 4.63 -8.55
C PHE A 145 -13.73 3.42 -9.23
N LEU A 146 -12.43 3.23 -9.04
CA LEU A 146 -11.72 2.06 -9.56
C LEU A 146 -12.22 0.75 -8.94
N GLY A 147 -12.58 0.76 -7.66
CA GLY A 147 -13.18 -0.38 -6.97
C GLY A 147 -14.51 -0.79 -7.59
N LEU A 148 -15.40 0.18 -7.80
CA LEU A 148 -16.68 -0.04 -8.48
C LEU A 148 -16.49 -0.60 -9.90
N GLN A 149 -15.49 -0.11 -10.63
CA GLN A 149 -15.18 -0.56 -11.99
C GLN A 149 -14.58 -1.99 -12.00
N ASN A 150 -13.62 -2.27 -11.12
CA ASN A 150 -12.99 -3.60 -10.97
C ASN A 150 -13.99 -4.66 -10.50
N GLY A 151 -15.01 -4.25 -9.73
CA GLY A 151 -16.12 -5.11 -9.33
C GLY A 151 -17.15 -5.34 -10.43
N GLY A 152 -17.05 -4.63 -11.56
CA GLY A 152 -18.04 -4.64 -12.63
C GLY A 152 -19.37 -3.97 -12.24
N ILE A 153 -19.43 -3.27 -11.10
CA ILE A 153 -20.65 -2.59 -10.62
C ILE A 153 -20.98 -1.39 -11.51
N ILE A 154 -19.93 -0.72 -12.00
CA ILE A 154 -20.03 0.31 -13.03
C ILE A 154 -19.17 -0.09 -14.22
N VAL A 155 -19.62 0.25 -15.42
CA VAL A 155 -18.90 0.03 -16.68
C VAL A 155 -18.89 1.30 -17.51
N ARG A 156 -17.92 1.42 -18.42
CA ARG A 156 -17.82 2.56 -19.31
C ARG A 156 -18.99 2.54 -20.30
N ASP A 157 -19.63 3.70 -20.46
CA ASP A 157 -20.62 3.94 -21.50
C ASP A 157 -20.09 5.02 -22.45
N GLU A 158 -20.31 4.86 -23.76
CA GLU A 158 -19.82 5.83 -24.75
C GLU A 158 -20.57 7.18 -24.69
N ASN A 159 -21.82 7.19 -24.21
CA ASN A 159 -22.69 8.36 -24.21
C ASN A 159 -22.73 9.06 -22.84
N THR A 160 -22.72 8.31 -21.75
CA THR A 160 -22.83 8.86 -20.38
C THR A 160 -21.51 8.81 -19.61
N MET A 161 -20.41 8.39 -20.25
CA MET A 161 -19.12 8.04 -19.65
C MET A 161 -19.19 6.79 -18.75
N LEU A 162 -20.29 6.60 -18.01
CA LEU A 162 -20.52 5.52 -17.05
C LEU A 162 -21.97 5.05 -17.08
N THR A 163 -22.15 3.74 -16.93
CA THR A 163 -23.45 3.08 -16.72
C THR A 163 -23.33 1.98 -15.66
N LEU A 164 -24.45 1.47 -15.17
CA LEU A 164 -24.48 0.33 -14.27
C LEU A 164 -24.05 -0.93 -15.01
N GLY A 165 -23.25 -1.76 -14.36
CA GLY A 165 -22.88 -3.07 -14.90
C GLY A 165 -24.08 -4.02 -14.97
N GLU A 166 -23.96 -5.02 -15.83
CA GLU A 166 -25.01 -6.03 -16.00
C GLU A 166 -25.10 -6.94 -14.78
N MET A 167 -26.28 -7.00 -14.14
CA MET A 167 -26.53 -7.86 -12.98
C MET A 167 -26.45 -9.37 -13.30
N GLY A 168 -26.46 -9.74 -14.58
CA GLY A 168 -26.20 -11.11 -15.04
C GLY A 168 -24.73 -11.51 -14.96
N ASN A 169 -23.80 -10.55 -14.81
CA ASN A 169 -22.39 -10.82 -14.70
C ASN A 169 -22.05 -11.36 -13.29
N PRO A 170 -21.54 -12.59 -13.16
CA PRO A 170 -21.21 -13.17 -11.85
C PRO A 170 -20.16 -12.36 -11.06
N HIS A 171 -19.26 -11.61 -11.72
CA HIS A 171 -18.27 -10.77 -11.04
C HIS A 171 -18.91 -9.67 -10.18
N VAL A 172 -20.06 -9.15 -10.57
CA VAL A 172 -20.80 -8.12 -9.82
C VAL A 172 -21.25 -8.68 -8.47
N TRP A 173 -21.73 -9.93 -8.46
CA TRP A 173 -22.15 -10.60 -7.23
C TRP A 173 -20.99 -10.95 -6.31
N VAL A 174 -19.84 -11.30 -6.87
CA VAL A 174 -18.59 -11.46 -6.10
C VAL A 174 -18.24 -10.16 -5.38
N ALA A 175 -18.29 -9.03 -6.08
CA ALA A 175 -18.01 -7.72 -5.50
C ALA A 175 -19.04 -7.32 -4.44
N PHE A 176 -20.35 -7.51 -4.69
CA PHE A 176 -21.39 -7.20 -3.70
C PHE A 176 -21.28 -8.04 -2.43
N LEU A 177 -21.04 -9.35 -2.56
CA LEU A 177 -20.86 -10.22 -1.40
C LEU A 177 -19.64 -9.79 -0.58
N GLY A 178 -18.52 -9.53 -1.23
CA GLY A 178 -17.32 -9.05 -0.55
C GLY A 178 -17.53 -7.68 0.12
N LEU A 179 -18.23 -6.76 -0.54
CA LEU A 179 -18.58 -5.44 0.02
C LEU A 179 -19.47 -5.58 1.25
N PHE A 180 -20.48 -6.44 1.18
CA PHE A 180 -21.36 -6.71 2.31
C PHE A 180 -20.58 -7.31 3.49
N VAL A 181 -19.78 -8.35 3.25
CA VAL A 181 -18.98 -9.01 4.31
C VAL A 181 -17.97 -8.04 4.91
N THR A 182 -17.18 -7.33 4.08
CA THR A 182 -16.22 -6.33 4.55
C THR A 182 -16.91 -5.24 5.36
N GLY A 183 -18.02 -4.69 4.86
CA GLY A 183 -18.78 -3.64 5.55
C GLY A 183 -19.32 -4.08 6.92
N VAL A 184 -19.89 -5.29 7.01
CA VAL A 184 -20.37 -5.86 8.28
C VAL A 184 -19.22 -6.08 9.27
N LEU A 185 -18.10 -6.64 8.81
CA LEU A 185 -16.93 -6.89 9.66
C LEU A 185 -16.23 -5.60 10.10
N TYR A 186 -16.17 -4.62 9.20
CA TYR A 186 -15.64 -3.28 9.48
C TYR A 186 -16.51 -2.54 10.50
N TYR A 187 -17.83 -2.58 10.35
CA TYR A 187 -18.77 -2.05 11.34
C TYR A 187 -18.58 -2.71 12.72
N LYS A 188 -18.35 -4.04 12.74
CA LYS A 188 -18.06 -4.80 13.97
C LYS A 188 -16.62 -4.64 14.49
N GLN A 189 -15.79 -3.81 13.85
CA GLN A 189 -14.39 -3.57 14.24
C GLN A 189 -13.55 -4.86 14.30
N VAL A 190 -13.77 -5.80 13.38
CA VAL A 190 -13.01 -7.05 13.31
C VAL A 190 -11.67 -6.80 12.62
N HIS A 191 -10.57 -7.20 13.28
CA HIS A 191 -9.23 -7.13 12.70
C HIS A 191 -9.13 -7.96 11.42
N GLY A 192 -8.58 -7.39 10.36
CA GLY A 192 -8.47 -8.05 9.05
C GLY A 192 -9.78 -8.12 8.26
N ALA A 193 -10.78 -7.28 8.56
CA ALA A 193 -12.06 -7.22 7.85
C ALA A 193 -11.91 -7.25 6.31
N PHE A 194 -11.00 -6.47 5.76
CA PHE A 194 -10.71 -6.43 4.33
C PHE A 194 -10.21 -7.77 3.78
N LEU A 195 -9.24 -8.41 4.44
CA LEU A 195 -8.73 -9.72 4.05
C LEU A 195 -9.84 -10.78 4.10
N ILE A 196 -10.63 -10.80 5.18
CA ILE A 196 -11.71 -11.78 5.35
C ILE A 196 -12.78 -11.57 4.27
N GLY A 197 -13.12 -10.33 3.93
CA GLY A 197 -14.04 -10.02 2.84
C GLY A 197 -13.52 -10.48 1.49
N ILE A 198 -12.23 -10.26 1.20
CA ILE A 198 -11.57 -10.77 -0.02
C ILE A 198 -11.62 -12.29 -0.07
N VAL A 199 -11.32 -12.98 1.04
CA VAL A 199 -11.39 -14.45 1.11
C VAL A 199 -12.82 -14.93 0.88
N ALA A 200 -13.82 -14.33 1.53
CA ALA A 200 -15.22 -14.70 1.35
C ALA A 200 -15.68 -14.51 -0.11
N ALA A 201 -15.33 -13.38 -0.73
CA ALA A 201 -15.60 -13.12 -2.14
C ALA A 201 -14.88 -14.10 -3.07
N THR A 202 -13.63 -14.46 -2.76
CA THR A 202 -12.86 -15.43 -3.54
C THR A 202 -13.43 -16.83 -3.44
N LEU A 203 -13.87 -17.26 -2.25
CA LEU A 203 -14.55 -18.55 -2.06
C LEU A 203 -15.87 -18.61 -2.82
N PHE A 204 -16.61 -17.50 -2.87
CA PHE A 204 -17.81 -17.39 -3.69
C PHE A 204 -17.49 -17.43 -5.19
N ALA A 205 -16.43 -16.76 -5.63
CA ALA A 205 -15.94 -16.83 -7.01
C ALA A 205 -15.52 -18.25 -7.41
N LEU A 206 -14.85 -18.99 -6.50
CA LEU A 206 -14.53 -20.41 -6.68
C LEU A 206 -15.80 -21.26 -6.82
N ALA A 207 -16.82 -21.03 -5.98
CA ALA A 207 -18.09 -21.75 -6.05
C ALA A 207 -18.87 -21.51 -7.36
N MET A 208 -18.69 -20.34 -7.96
CA MET A 208 -19.27 -20.01 -9.27
C MET A 208 -18.40 -20.42 -10.46
N GLY A 209 -17.24 -21.05 -10.23
CA GLY A 209 -16.33 -21.47 -11.29
C GLY A 209 -15.58 -20.33 -12.00
N LEU A 210 -15.51 -19.14 -11.38
CA LEU A 210 -14.79 -17.97 -11.93
C LEU A 210 -13.28 -18.01 -11.66
N VAL A 211 -12.85 -18.89 -10.75
CA VAL A 211 -11.47 -19.03 -10.32
C VAL A 211 -11.18 -20.52 -10.22
N GLU A 212 -9.97 -20.93 -10.58
CA GLU A 212 -9.50 -22.30 -10.39
C GLU A 212 -8.57 -22.37 -9.18
N MET A 213 -8.63 -23.47 -8.43
CA MET A 213 -7.66 -23.71 -7.38
C MET A 213 -6.25 -23.92 -7.98
N PRO A 214 -5.20 -23.41 -7.31
CA PRO A 214 -3.84 -23.57 -7.79
C PRO A 214 -3.46 -25.05 -7.84
N GLN A 215 -3.16 -25.53 -9.04
CA GLN A 215 -2.86 -26.94 -9.31
C GLN A 215 -1.54 -27.42 -8.66
N ASN A 216 -0.59 -26.49 -8.42
CA ASN A 216 0.74 -26.78 -7.89
C ASN A 216 0.83 -26.70 -6.35
N GLY A 217 -0.32 -26.72 -5.65
CA GLY A 217 -0.39 -26.59 -4.20
C GLY A 217 -0.44 -25.14 -3.71
N ILE A 218 -0.54 -24.99 -2.38
CA ILE A 218 -0.76 -23.69 -1.72
C ILE A 218 0.57 -22.99 -1.37
N VAL A 219 1.64 -23.79 -1.21
CA VAL A 219 2.98 -23.29 -0.87
C VAL A 219 3.89 -23.43 -2.08
N ALA A 220 4.50 -22.33 -2.52
CA ALA A 220 5.44 -22.30 -3.63
C ALA A 220 6.65 -21.42 -3.30
N LEU A 221 7.72 -21.57 -4.08
CA LEU A 221 8.81 -20.60 -4.04
C LEU A 221 8.30 -19.24 -4.55
N PRO A 222 8.85 -18.11 -4.03
CA PRO A 222 8.47 -16.79 -4.48
C PRO A 222 8.62 -16.66 -6.01
N PRO A 223 7.63 -16.08 -6.72
CA PRO A 223 7.75 -15.84 -8.16
C PRO A 223 8.97 -14.99 -8.52
N ASP A 224 9.51 -15.23 -9.72
CA ASP A 224 10.67 -14.50 -10.22
C ASP A 224 10.38 -13.01 -10.42
N ILE A 225 11.30 -12.17 -9.94
CA ILE A 225 11.20 -10.71 -10.00
C ILE A 225 11.94 -10.12 -11.22
N SER A 226 12.73 -10.94 -11.93
CA SER A 226 13.55 -10.49 -13.07
C SER A 226 12.81 -9.68 -14.16
N PRO A 227 11.52 -9.90 -14.45
CA PRO A 227 10.81 -9.14 -15.50
C PRO A 227 10.70 -7.63 -15.21
N ILE A 228 10.65 -7.24 -13.94
CA ILE A 228 10.39 -5.86 -13.49
C ILE A 228 11.55 -5.25 -12.71
N PHE A 229 12.48 -6.07 -12.22
CA PHE A 229 13.60 -5.64 -11.39
C PHE A 229 14.49 -4.62 -12.10
N MET A 230 14.63 -3.42 -11.50
CA MET A 230 15.44 -2.30 -12.00
C MET A 230 15.23 -1.95 -13.49
N LYS A 231 14.02 -2.16 -14.03
CA LYS A 231 13.67 -1.83 -15.42
C LYS A 231 13.37 -0.34 -15.59
N PHE A 232 14.39 0.49 -15.36
CA PHE A 232 14.31 1.93 -15.52
C PHE A 232 14.50 2.36 -16.97
N GLU A 233 13.73 3.36 -17.38
CA GLU A 233 13.91 4.08 -18.62
C GLU A 233 14.50 5.48 -18.34
N TRP A 234 15.63 5.80 -18.98
CA TRP A 234 16.36 7.06 -18.75
C TRP A 234 16.24 8.06 -19.91
N HIS A 235 15.63 7.67 -21.03
CA HIS A 235 15.61 8.50 -22.23
C HIS A 235 14.76 9.77 -22.05
N ASN A 236 13.63 9.64 -21.34
CA ASN A 236 12.70 10.73 -21.08
C ASN A 236 13.01 11.52 -19.80
N ILE A 237 14.20 11.37 -19.20
CA ILE A 237 14.44 11.91 -17.85
C ILE A 237 14.40 13.46 -17.77
N PHE A 238 14.78 14.14 -18.85
CA PHE A 238 14.87 15.61 -18.92
C PHE A 238 13.66 16.25 -19.63
N THR A 239 12.56 15.52 -19.76
CA THR A 239 11.32 16.06 -20.35
C THR A 239 10.47 16.79 -19.32
N LEU A 240 9.65 17.73 -19.79
CA LEU A 240 8.64 18.38 -18.93
C LEU A 240 7.65 17.36 -18.37
N ASP A 241 7.35 16.32 -19.14
CA ASP A 241 6.43 15.26 -18.73
C ASP A 241 6.98 14.47 -17.54
N MET A 242 8.26 14.07 -17.58
CA MET A 242 8.92 13.44 -16.44
C MET A 242 8.92 14.35 -15.22
N LEU A 243 9.20 15.65 -15.41
CA LEU A 243 9.15 16.62 -14.32
C LEU A 243 7.75 16.68 -13.68
N ILE A 244 6.69 16.74 -14.48
CA ILE A 244 5.30 16.78 -14.01
C ILE A 244 4.93 15.49 -13.26
N VAL A 245 5.31 14.33 -13.80
CA VAL A 245 5.03 13.03 -13.19
C VAL A 245 5.77 12.88 -11.85
N VAL A 246 7.08 13.14 -11.82
CA VAL A 246 7.89 13.11 -10.59
C VAL A 246 7.35 14.09 -9.55
N PHE A 247 7.02 15.31 -9.97
CA PHE A 247 6.44 16.31 -9.09
C PHE A 247 5.11 15.85 -8.52
N THR A 248 4.25 15.24 -9.32
CA THR A 248 2.94 14.74 -8.85
C THR A 248 3.11 13.60 -7.84
N PHE A 249 4.00 12.63 -8.11
CA PHE A 249 4.33 11.57 -7.16
C PHE A 249 4.88 12.13 -5.84
N LEU A 250 5.84 13.07 -5.92
CA LEU A 250 6.37 13.76 -4.75
C LEU A 250 5.26 14.43 -3.94
N PHE A 251 4.34 15.14 -4.58
CA PHE A 251 3.26 15.81 -3.86
C PHE A 251 2.32 14.80 -3.20
N VAL A 252 1.82 13.82 -3.94
CA VAL A 252 0.88 12.82 -3.42
C VAL A 252 1.50 12.03 -2.27
N ASN A 253 2.72 11.52 -2.45
CA ASN A 253 3.40 10.72 -1.42
C ASN A 253 3.76 11.55 -0.19
N LEU A 254 4.14 12.83 -0.37
CA LEU A 254 4.39 13.70 0.76
C LEU A 254 3.18 13.72 1.70
N PHE A 255 1.98 13.94 1.16
CA PHE A 255 0.76 13.98 1.97
C PHE A 255 0.38 12.64 2.56
N ASP A 256 0.48 11.57 1.80
CA ASP A 256 0.12 10.22 2.25
C ASP A 256 1.00 9.78 3.43
N THR A 257 2.32 9.91 3.28
CA THR A 257 3.28 9.59 4.34
C THR A 257 3.01 10.40 5.60
N ILE A 258 2.85 11.73 5.48
CA ILE A 258 2.68 12.60 6.65
C ILE A 258 1.36 12.31 7.34
N GLY A 259 0.25 12.28 6.59
CA GLY A 259 -1.08 12.06 7.13
C GLY A 259 -1.13 10.73 7.89
N THR A 260 -0.56 9.70 7.31
CA THR A 260 -0.51 8.38 7.92
C THR A 260 0.42 8.32 9.14
N LEU A 261 1.64 8.84 9.04
CA LEU A 261 2.58 8.87 10.17
C LEU A 261 2.00 9.62 11.36
N LEU A 262 1.39 10.79 11.15
CA LEU A 262 0.74 11.56 12.22
C LEU A 262 -0.49 10.84 12.76
N GLY A 263 -1.29 10.24 11.89
CA GLY A 263 -2.46 9.45 12.28
C GLY A 263 -2.08 8.32 13.23
N VAL A 264 -1.07 7.53 12.88
CA VAL A 264 -0.60 6.40 13.71
C VAL A 264 0.14 6.89 14.95
N ALA A 265 1.02 7.90 14.83
CA ALA A 265 1.76 8.46 15.97
C ALA A 265 0.84 9.09 17.02
N SER A 266 -0.27 9.70 16.61
CA SER A 266 -1.25 10.28 17.54
C SER A 266 -1.91 9.22 18.42
N LYS A 267 -2.11 8.00 17.90
CA LYS A 267 -2.71 6.87 18.63
C LYS A 267 -1.80 6.31 19.72
N ILE A 268 -0.48 6.53 19.63
CA ILE A 268 0.48 6.19 20.69
C ILE A 268 0.85 7.38 21.58
N GLY A 269 0.27 8.57 21.33
CA GLY A 269 0.41 9.74 22.19
C GLY A 269 1.77 10.45 22.11
N ILE A 270 2.53 10.26 21.02
CA ILE A 270 3.85 10.91 20.84
C ILE A 270 3.81 12.20 20.02
N THR A 271 2.64 12.59 19.52
CA THR A 271 2.44 13.79 18.70
C THR A 271 2.22 15.02 19.57
N ASP A 272 2.88 16.13 19.21
CA ASP A 272 2.67 17.43 19.83
C ASP A 272 1.47 18.19 19.24
N LYS A 273 1.14 19.34 19.84
CA LYS A 273 0.05 20.23 19.39
C LYS A 273 0.28 20.85 18.00
N SER A 274 1.51 20.80 17.49
CA SER A 274 1.88 21.31 16.17
C SER A 274 1.76 20.25 15.07
N GLY A 275 1.40 19.01 15.42
CA GLY A 275 1.34 17.90 14.48
C GLY A 275 2.74 17.41 14.09
N SER A 276 3.68 17.38 15.04
CA SER A 276 5.02 16.79 14.89
C SER A 276 5.32 15.78 16.00
N PHE A 277 6.39 15.01 15.85
CA PHE A 277 6.89 14.07 16.86
C PHE A 277 8.41 13.87 16.75
N PRO A 278 9.12 13.48 17.83
CA PRO A 278 10.59 13.51 17.86
C PRO A 278 11.29 12.70 16.76
N GLN A 279 10.68 11.60 16.30
CA GLN A 279 11.24 10.69 15.29
C GLN A 279 10.81 11.02 13.86
N ILE A 280 10.07 12.11 13.62
CA ILE A 280 9.45 12.40 12.31
C ILE A 280 10.47 12.43 11.17
N LYS A 281 11.62 13.09 11.36
CA LYS A 281 12.70 13.13 10.36
C LYS A 281 13.21 11.73 10.01
N LYS A 282 13.38 10.87 11.02
CA LYS A 282 13.84 9.48 10.84
C LYS A 282 12.79 8.62 10.14
N ALA A 283 11.51 8.85 10.42
CA ALA A 283 10.40 8.17 9.77
C ALA A 283 10.27 8.58 8.28
N LEU A 284 10.37 9.87 7.99
CA LEU A 284 10.39 10.40 6.62
C LEU A 284 11.61 9.89 5.83
N PHE A 285 12.75 9.69 6.49
CA PHE A 285 13.92 9.08 5.88
C PHE A 285 13.71 7.60 5.57
N ALA A 286 13.17 6.83 6.51
CA ALA A 286 12.84 5.41 6.30
C ALA A 286 11.84 5.22 5.15
N ASP A 287 10.83 6.08 5.06
CA ASP A 287 9.86 6.17 3.96
C ASP A 287 10.51 6.45 2.60
N ALA A 288 11.42 7.44 2.53
CA ALA A 288 12.15 7.73 1.30
C ALA A 288 13.02 6.55 0.83
N LEU A 289 13.67 5.85 1.77
CA LEU A 289 14.40 4.62 1.48
C LEU A 289 13.45 3.51 1.00
N GLY A 290 12.32 3.31 1.68
CA GLY A 290 11.29 2.36 1.27
C GLY A 290 10.84 2.61 -0.18
N THR A 291 10.54 3.85 -0.54
CA THR A 291 10.20 4.24 -1.91
C THR A 291 11.32 3.94 -2.90
N THR A 292 12.56 4.34 -2.57
CA THR A 292 13.73 4.16 -3.45
C THR A 292 13.97 2.67 -3.73
N PHE A 293 14.01 1.83 -2.69
CA PHE A 293 14.21 0.40 -2.85
C PHE A 293 12.98 -0.32 -3.43
N GLY A 294 11.77 0.17 -3.17
CA GLY A 294 10.55 -0.32 -3.80
C GLY A 294 10.57 -0.13 -5.32
N ALA A 295 10.99 1.05 -5.79
CA ALA A 295 11.17 1.31 -7.21
C ALA A 295 12.24 0.41 -7.84
N MET A 296 13.35 0.16 -7.13
CA MET A 296 14.38 -0.79 -7.58
C MET A 296 13.85 -2.22 -7.73
N LEU A 297 12.95 -2.64 -6.83
CA LEU A 297 12.29 -3.93 -6.90
C LEU A 297 11.20 -3.99 -7.99
N GLY A 298 10.83 -2.86 -8.60
CA GLY A 298 9.83 -2.82 -9.66
C GLY A 298 8.39 -2.61 -9.17
N THR A 299 8.20 -1.98 -8.00
CA THR A 299 6.86 -1.57 -7.53
C THR A 299 6.74 -0.04 -7.47
N SER A 300 5.49 0.45 -7.39
CA SER A 300 5.18 1.86 -7.13
C SER A 300 5.66 2.31 -5.74
N THR A 301 5.55 3.62 -5.51
CA THR A 301 5.94 4.32 -4.28
C THR A 301 5.48 3.60 -3.01
N VAL A 302 6.44 3.32 -2.12
CA VAL A 302 6.21 2.67 -0.82
C VAL A 302 6.04 3.75 0.24
N THR A 303 4.94 3.68 0.97
CA THR A 303 4.58 4.67 1.99
C THR A 303 4.14 4.01 3.28
N SER A 304 3.91 4.82 4.31
CA SER A 304 3.42 4.39 5.62
C SER A 304 1.94 4.02 5.54
N TYR A 305 1.53 2.96 6.24
CA TYR A 305 0.17 2.42 6.18
C TYR A 305 -0.67 2.76 7.43
N VAL A 306 -1.89 3.27 7.21
CA VAL A 306 -2.81 3.71 8.28
C VAL A 306 -3.34 2.53 9.08
N GLU A 307 -3.37 1.36 8.47
CA GLU A 307 -3.69 0.05 9.04
C GLU A 307 -2.81 -0.28 10.25
N SER A 308 -1.60 0.29 10.33
CA SER A 308 -0.73 0.20 11.50
C SER A 308 -1.41 0.73 12.78
N ALA A 309 -2.42 1.60 12.65
CA ALA A 309 -3.24 2.05 13.77
C ALA A 309 -3.96 0.90 14.49
N SER A 310 -4.28 -0.19 13.79
CA SER A 310 -4.92 -1.37 14.38
C SER A 310 -3.97 -2.14 15.31
N GLY A 311 -2.72 -2.38 14.90
CA GLY A 311 -1.70 -2.98 15.77
C GLY A 311 -1.34 -2.05 16.94
N VAL A 312 -1.28 -0.75 16.69
CA VAL A 312 -1.11 0.26 17.74
C VAL A 312 -2.26 0.25 18.77
N ALA A 313 -3.51 0.03 18.33
CA ALA A 313 -4.66 0.01 19.21
C ALA A 313 -4.62 -1.13 20.23
N VAL A 314 -3.98 -2.26 19.89
CA VAL A 314 -3.80 -3.40 20.81
C VAL A 314 -2.51 -3.32 21.66
N GLY A 315 -1.80 -2.18 21.61
CA GLY A 315 -0.63 -1.92 22.44
C GLY A 315 0.71 -1.99 21.73
N GLY A 316 0.75 -2.08 20.39
CA GLY A 316 1.99 -1.88 19.62
C GLY A 316 2.53 -0.46 19.81
N ARG A 317 3.82 -0.34 20.14
CA ARG A 317 4.47 0.94 20.46
C ARG A 317 5.83 1.14 19.81
N THR A 318 6.48 0.07 19.34
CA THR A 318 7.87 0.12 18.88
C THR A 318 8.06 -0.48 17.50
N GLY A 319 9.27 -0.34 16.97
CA GLY A 319 9.72 -1.01 15.77
C GLY A 319 9.67 -2.54 15.83
N LEU A 320 9.49 -3.15 17.01
CA LEU A 320 9.28 -4.61 17.10
C LEU A 320 7.94 -5.02 16.49
N THR A 321 6.90 -4.19 16.61
CA THR A 321 5.62 -4.35 15.90
C THR A 321 5.86 -4.37 14.39
N ALA A 322 6.58 -3.37 13.87
CA ALA A 322 6.92 -3.28 12.44
C ALA A 322 7.75 -4.49 11.99
N LEU A 323 8.78 -4.88 12.75
CA LEU A 323 9.59 -6.07 12.47
C LEU A 323 8.72 -7.33 12.38
N SER A 324 7.79 -7.53 13.32
CA SER A 324 6.86 -8.66 13.29
C SER A 324 6.00 -8.65 12.03
N THR A 325 5.48 -7.48 11.61
CA THR A 325 4.76 -7.32 10.34
C THR A 325 5.63 -7.70 9.13
N ALA A 326 6.89 -7.26 9.10
CA ALA A 326 7.83 -7.59 8.02
C ALA A 326 8.09 -9.09 7.94
N VAL A 327 8.22 -9.79 9.08
CA VAL A 327 8.32 -11.26 9.08
C VAL A 327 7.08 -11.91 8.47
N MET A 328 5.87 -11.40 8.77
CA MET A 328 4.65 -11.95 8.18
C MET A 328 4.58 -11.74 6.66
N PHE A 329 5.01 -10.58 6.15
CA PHE A 329 5.14 -10.37 4.70
C PHE A 329 6.14 -11.33 4.04
N LEU A 330 7.26 -11.60 4.72
CA LEU A 330 8.25 -12.55 4.23
C LEU A 330 7.70 -13.98 4.21
N LEU A 331 6.89 -14.37 5.20
CA LEU A 331 6.20 -15.66 5.19
C LEU A 331 5.12 -15.74 4.10
N ALA A 332 4.43 -14.62 3.84
CA ALA A 332 3.40 -14.55 2.81
C ALA A 332 3.94 -14.79 1.39
N LEU A 333 5.24 -14.54 1.14
CA LEU A 333 5.88 -14.85 -0.14
C LEU A 333 5.74 -16.32 -0.55
N PHE A 334 5.75 -17.24 0.42
CA PHE A 334 5.60 -18.67 0.17
C PHE A 334 4.16 -19.07 -0.12
N LEU A 335 3.19 -18.16 0.12
CA LEU A 335 1.77 -18.35 -0.14
C LEU A 335 1.33 -17.65 -1.44
N ALA A 336 2.27 -17.32 -2.34
CA ALA A 336 2.00 -16.63 -3.61
C ALA A 336 0.83 -17.24 -4.42
N PRO A 337 0.70 -18.58 -4.57
CA PRO A 337 -0.41 -19.17 -5.31
C PRO A 337 -1.79 -18.79 -4.75
N LEU A 338 -1.88 -18.60 -3.43
CA LEU A 338 -3.12 -18.23 -2.76
C LEU A 338 -3.52 -16.78 -3.01
N PHE A 339 -2.57 -15.87 -3.01
CA PHE A 339 -2.84 -14.45 -3.29
C PHE A 339 -3.08 -14.19 -4.78
N LEU A 340 -2.36 -14.90 -5.67
CA LEU A 340 -2.45 -14.68 -7.11
C LEU A 340 -3.76 -15.21 -7.74
N MET A 341 -4.43 -16.20 -7.11
CA MET A 341 -5.72 -16.70 -7.60
C MET A 341 -6.88 -15.70 -7.41
N VAL A 342 -6.71 -14.71 -6.54
CA VAL A 342 -7.79 -13.80 -6.15
C VAL A 342 -8.17 -12.90 -7.36
N PRO A 343 -9.44 -12.92 -7.79
CA PRO A 343 -9.89 -12.13 -8.93
C PRO A 343 -10.05 -10.65 -8.55
N ALA A 344 -9.95 -9.76 -9.54
CA ALA A 344 -10.09 -8.31 -9.32
C ALA A 344 -11.43 -7.94 -8.64
N ALA A 345 -12.52 -8.62 -9.01
CA ALA A 345 -13.83 -8.43 -8.40
C ALA A 345 -13.88 -8.75 -6.89
N ALA A 346 -13.05 -9.69 -6.41
CA ALA A 346 -12.96 -9.99 -4.98
C ALA A 346 -12.16 -8.93 -4.21
N THR A 347 -11.29 -8.18 -4.90
CA THR A 347 -10.54 -7.06 -4.30
C THR A 347 -11.26 -5.71 -4.35
N ALA A 348 -12.25 -5.55 -5.24
CA ALA A 348 -13.05 -4.34 -5.36
C ALA A 348 -13.61 -3.82 -4.02
N PRO A 349 -14.12 -4.66 -3.11
CA PRO A 349 -14.59 -4.24 -1.78
C PRO A 349 -13.57 -3.55 -0.88
N ALA A 350 -12.28 -3.81 -1.07
CA ALA A 350 -11.23 -3.15 -0.29
C ALA A 350 -10.88 -1.76 -0.85
N LEU A 351 -11.24 -1.51 -2.11
CA LEU A 351 -11.06 -0.23 -2.79
C LEU A 351 -12.27 0.71 -2.58
N ILE A 352 -13.47 0.14 -2.40
CA ILE A 352 -14.72 0.86 -2.15
C ILE A 352 -14.79 1.29 -0.69
#